data_AF-A0A354X3C4-F1
#
_entry.id   AF-A0A354X3C4-F1
#
_cell.length_a   1.000
_cell.length_b   1.000
_cell.length_c   1.000
_cell.angle_alpha   90.00
_cell.angle_beta   90.00
_cell.angle_gamma   90.00
#
_symmetry.space_group_name_H-M   'P 1'
#
loop_
_entity.id
_entity.type
_entity.pdbx_description
1 polymer ?
#
loop_
_entity_poly.entity_id
_entity_poly.type
_entity_poly.pdbx_seq_one_letter_code
_entity_poly.pdbx_strand_id
1 'polypeptide(L)'
;KANGYDKATTGPVKLTFEHKLSKLVIQVKKGESLASVEGLQVKKIYTAADLELSTGDLKDFRDEKDITLNKNGDTYEAILLPVAALEDKHSVEFELDGDDYKWQINKNITDGLKAGKKYVYTITVTKSGVEVEGEITPWGEVTGDAEAVIKPIDNLFVYGDVILAGKLEGAGYRQEFAEIMEKRADGSLELLIYNHKENGEFLFISS
;
A
#
# COMPACT_ATOMS: atom_id res chain seq x y z
N LYS A 1 -10.31 -1.76 20.41
CA LYS A 1 -11.58 -2.52 20.48
C LYS A 1 -12.55 -1.86 19.50
N ALA A 2 -12.82 -2.48 18.36
CA ALA A 2 -13.89 -2.02 17.47
C ALA A 2 -15.23 -2.43 18.09
N ASN A 3 -16.21 -1.53 18.07
CA ASN A 3 -17.59 -1.90 18.40
C ASN A 3 -18.08 -2.76 17.23
N GLY A 4 -18.50 -3.99 17.51
CA GLY A 4 -19.06 -4.85 16.48
C GLY A 4 -20.33 -4.20 15.91
N TYR A 5 -20.38 -4.06 14.60
CA TYR A 5 -21.58 -3.65 13.88
C TYR A 5 -22.24 -4.89 13.31
N ASP A 6 -23.55 -5.00 13.50
CA ASP A 6 -24.38 -6.08 12.97
C ASP A 6 -25.47 -5.53 12.05
N LYS A 7 -26.27 -6.42 11.48
CA LYS A 7 -27.38 -6.06 10.59
C LYS A 7 -28.50 -5.26 11.29
N ALA A 8 -28.49 -5.17 12.63
CA ALA A 8 -29.43 -4.37 13.40
C ALA A 8 -28.94 -2.92 13.58
N THR A 9 -27.71 -2.59 13.14
CA THR A 9 -27.20 -1.23 13.11
C THR A 9 -27.94 -0.44 12.02
N THR A 10 -28.77 0.51 12.42
CA THR A 10 -29.63 1.32 11.53
C THR A 10 -28.98 2.61 11.02
N GLY A 11 -27.75 2.90 11.44
CA GLY A 11 -26.97 4.07 11.02
C GLY A 11 -25.77 3.71 10.13
N PRO A 12 -25.21 4.68 9.39
CA PRO A 12 -24.04 4.44 8.54
C PRO A 12 -22.84 3.98 9.37
N VAL A 13 -22.16 2.92 8.90
CA VAL A 13 -20.90 2.46 9.48
C VAL A 13 -19.78 3.34 8.95
N LYS A 14 -19.19 4.15 9.83
CA LYS A 14 -18.03 4.97 9.47
C LYS A 14 -16.76 4.13 9.54
N LEU A 15 -16.11 3.94 8.41
CA LEU A 15 -14.78 3.34 8.33
C LEU A 15 -13.74 4.46 8.28
N THR A 16 -12.80 4.42 9.23
CA THR A 16 -11.67 5.35 9.27
C THR A 16 -10.40 4.53 9.10
N PHE A 17 -9.63 4.86 8.07
CA PHE A 17 -8.38 4.20 7.78
C PHE A 17 -7.20 5.10 8.15
N GLU A 18 -6.16 4.47 8.68
CA GLU A 18 -4.90 5.11 9.01
C GLU A 18 -3.77 4.41 8.26
N HIS A 19 -2.83 5.19 7.73
CA HIS A 19 -1.61 4.64 7.15
C HIS A 19 -0.67 4.17 8.27
N LYS A 20 -0.37 2.86 8.31
CA LYS A 20 0.64 2.30 9.24
C LYS A 20 2.08 2.43 8.76
N LEU A 21 2.26 2.89 7.52
CA LEU A 21 3.55 3.12 6.88
C LEU A 21 3.85 4.63 6.77
N SER A 22 5.04 4.97 6.32
CA SER A 22 5.45 6.34 6.00
C SER A 22 5.54 6.54 4.49
N LYS A 23 5.34 7.77 4.02
CA LYS A 23 5.53 8.14 2.60
C LYS A 23 6.70 9.10 2.47
N LEU A 24 7.66 8.78 1.60
CA LEU A 24 8.74 9.67 1.21
C LEU A 24 8.48 10.17 -0.20
N VAL A 25 8.58 11.49 -0.39
CA VAL A 25 8.49 12.17 -1.68
C VAL A 25 9.68 13.10 -1.81
N ILE A 26 10.43 12.95 -2.90
CA ILE A 26 11.64 13.70 -3.18
C ILE A 26 11.51 14.38 -4.52
N GLN A 27 11.86 15.67 -4.58
CA GLN A 27 12.12 16.38 -5.82
C GLN A 27 13.62 16.63 -5.95
N VAL A 28 14.20 16.39 -7.12
CA VAL A 28 15.61 16.69 -7.37
C VAL A 28 15.72 17.92 -8.26
N LYS A 29 16.25 19.02 -7.71
CA LYS A 29 16.61 20.23 -8.45
C LYS A 29 18.07 20.15 -8.88
N LYS A 30 18.31 20.37 -10.17
CA LYS A 30 19.63 20.28 -10.80
C LYS A 30 19.74 21.35 -11.89
N GLY A 31 20.95 21.57 -12.41
CA GLY A 31 21.14 22.42 -13.58
C GLY A 31 20.39 21.90 -14.81
N GLU A 32 19.85 22.80 -15.63
CA GLU A 32 19.02 22.45 -16.80
C GLU A 32 19.76 21.59 -17.83
N SER A 33 21.07 21.74 -17.94
CA SER A 33 21.92 20.99 -18.88
C SER A 33 22.24 19.56 -18.44
N LEU A 34 21.99 19.21 -17.18
CA LEU A 34 22.31 17.90 -16.63
C LEU A 34 21.25 16.87 -17.04
N ALA A 35 21.60 15.59 -17.12
CA ALA A 35 20.64 14.53 -17.39
C ALA A 35 19.58 14.41 -16.28
N SER A 36 18.44 13.77 -16.57
CA SER A 36 17.49 13.39 -15.51
C SER A 36 18.11 12.32 -14.61
N VAL A 37 17.89 12.45 -13.30
CA VAL A 37 18.35 11.42 -12.34
C VAL A 37 17.58 10.13 -12.59
N GLU A 38 18.26 9.01 -12.58
CA GLU A 38 17.65 7.68 -12.64
C GLU A 38 18.06 6.86 -11.43
N GLY A 39 17.20 5.91 -11.03
CA GLY A 39 17.56 4.94 -10.01
C GLY A 39 17.81 5.49 -8.60
N LEU A 40 17.24 6.65 -8.23
CA LEU A 40 17.39 7.24 -6.90
C LEU A 40 16.96 6.24 -5.81
N GLN A 41 17.85 5.98 -4.85
CA GLN A 41 17.64 4.94 -3.83
C GLN A 41 17.58 5.52 -2.43
N VAL A 42 16.72 4.96 -1.58
CA VAL A 42 16.88 5.04 -0.13
C VAL A 42 17.60 3.79 0.36
N LYS A 43 18.61 3.96 1.21
CA LYS A 43 19.53 2.90 1.60
C LYS A 43 19.16 2.32 2.96
N LYS A 44 19.39 1.02 3.09
CA LYS A 44 19.35 0.28 4.37
C LYS A 44 18.05 0.43 5.16
N ILE A 45 16.91 0.30 4.50
CA ILE A 45 15.59 0.32 5.14
C ILE A 45 15.05 -1.12 5.20
N TYR A 46 14.39 -1.49 6.31
CA TYR A 46 13.67 -2.75 6.39
C TYR A 46 12.55 -2.82 5.36
N THR A 47 12.34 -4.00 4.76
CA THR A 47 11.33 -4.20 3.70
C THR A 47 10.23 -5.18 4.07
N ALA A 48 10.30 -5.80 5.25
CA ALA A 48 9.25 -6.67 5.75
C ALA A 48 9.00 -6.43 7.25
N ALA A 49 7.73 -6.55 7.65
CA ALA A 49 7.25 -6.49 9.02
C ALA A 49 5.89 -7.21 9.08
N ASP A 50 5.49 -7.63 10.27
CA ASP A 50 4.19 -8.23 10.53
C ASP A 50 3.21 -7.16 11.02
N LEU A 51 1.99 -7.16 10.48
CA LEU A 51 0.92 -6.25 10.90
C LEU A 51 -0.10 -7.00 11.77
N GLU A 52 -0.20 -6.62 13.04
CA GLU A 52 -1.24 -7.13 13.93
C GLU A 52 -2.56 -6.41 13.65
N LEU A 53 -3.49 -7.06 12.94
CA LEU A 53 -4.76 -6.44 12.51
C LEU A 53 -5.67 -5.99 13.66
N SER A 54 -5.52 -6.57 14.85
CA SER A 54 -6.34 -6.24 16.02
C SER A 54 -5.96 -4.92 16.68
N THR A 55 -4.68 -4.54 16.60
CA THR A 55 -4.13 -3.30 17.19
C THR A 55 -3.64 -2.31 16.14
N GLY A 56 -3.31 -2.79 14.94
CA GLY A 56 -2.68 -2.03 13.87
C GLY A 56 -1.17 -1.83 14.04
N ASP A 57 -0.53 -2.57 14.96
CA ASP A 57 0.90 -2.44 15.25
C ASP A 57 1.76 -3.22 14.24
N LEU A 58 2.93 -2.68 13.95
CA LEU A 58 3.96 -3.35 13.16
C LEU A 58 5.00 -4.00 14.08
N LYS A 59 5.37 -5.25 13.79
CA LYS A 59 6.33 -6.07 14.56
C LYS A 59 7.29 -6.79 13.62
N ASP A 60 8.33 -7.40 14.18
CA ASP A 60 9.24 -8.31 13.46
C ASP A 60 9.83 -7.74 12.16
N PHE A 61 10.33 -6.50 12.26
CA PHE A 61 10.98 -5.78 11.17
C PHE A 61 12.22 -6.55 10.69
N ARG A 62 12.29 -6.80 9.38
CA ARG A 62 13.30 -7.66 8.75
C ARG A 62 13.62 -7.23 7.32
N ASP A 63 14.62 -7.88 6.74
CA ASP A 63 15.08 -7.70 5.36
C ASP A 63 15.51 -6.27 5.04
N GLU A 64 16.60 -5.82 5.67
CA GLU A 64 17.21 -4.52 5.37
C GLU A 64 17.77 -4.51 3.94
N LYS A 65 17.26 -3.59 3.11
CA LYS A 65 17.63 -3.48 1.69
C LYS A 65 17.67 -2.02 1.25
N ASP A 66 18.23 -1.81 0.07
CA ASP A 66 18.10 -0.54 -0.65
C ASP A 66 16.82 -0.57 -1.49
N ILE A 67 16.10 0.54 -1.51
CA ILE A 67 14.82 0.67 -2.22
C ILE A 67 15.00 1.77 -3.26
N THR A 68 14.86 1.40 -4.53
CA THR A 68 14.78 2.37 -5.62
C THR A 68 13.40 3.03 -5.61
N LEU A 69 13.36 4.36 -5.58
CA LEU A 69 12.12 5.14 -5.54
C LEU A 69 11.43 5.10 -6.91
N ASN A 70 10.09 5.10 -6.88
CA ASN A 70 9.29 5.23 -8.09
C ASN A 70 9.41 6.65 -8.64
N LYS A 71 9.74 6.78 -9.93
CA LYS A 71 9.93 8.06 -10.60
C LYS A 71 8.67 8.46 -11.38
N ASN A 72 8.26 9.71 -11.22
CA ASN A 72 7.23 10.37 -12.02
C ASN A 72 7.67 11.81 -12.33
N GLY A 73 8.17 12.03 -13.56
CA GLY A 73 8.87 13.26 -13.92
C GLY A 73 10.12 13.46 -13.05
N ASP A 74 10.24 14.62 -12.42
CA ASP A 74 11.33 14.94 -11.48
C ASP A 74 10.98 14.65 -10.00
N THR A 75 9.87 13.95 -9.78
CA THR A 75 9.44 13.51 -8.44
C THR A 75 9.69 12.02 -8.25
N TYR A 76 10.22 11.67 -7.09
CA TYR A 76 10.54 10.30 -6.67
C TYR A 76 9.77 9.98 -5.41
N GLU A 77 9.13 8.82 -5.34
CA GLU A 77 8.35 8.43 -4.16
C GLU A 77 8.56 6.99 -3.74
N ALA A 78 8.45 6.75 -2.43
CA ALA A 78 8.38 5.42 -1.86
C ALA A 78 7.45 5.39 -0.65
N ILE A 79 6.86 4.23 -0.41
CA ILE A 79 6.18 3.89 0.83
C ILE A 79 7.15 3.02 1.63
N LEU A 80 7.46 3.46 2.85
CA LEU A 80 8.52 2.88 3.67
C LEU A 80 7.95 2.40 5.00
N LEU A 81 8.48 1.27 5.50
CA LEU A 81 8.29 0.90 6.89
C LEU A 81 8.75 2.05 7.81
N PRO A 82 8.05 2.29 8.94
CA PRO A 82 8.51 3.24 9.93
C PRO A 82 9.92 2.89 10.44
N VAL A 83 10.71 3.92 10.70
CA VAL A 83 12.08 3.80 11.22
C VAL A 83 12.16 4.61 12.50
N ALA A 84 12.33 3.95 13.64
CA ALA A 84 12.31 4.61 14.94
C ALA A 84 13.51 5.57 15.14
N ALA A 85 14.69 5.17 14.68
CA ALA A 85 15.92 5.96 14.76
C ALA A 85 16.62 5.97 13.41
N LEU A 86 16.82 7.17 12.85
CA LEU A 86 17.62 7.35 11.64
C LEU A 86 19.10 7.51 12.03
N GLU A 87 19.96 6.82 11.29
CA GLU A 87 21.40 6.72 11.53
C GLU A 87 22.11 7.10 10.22
N ASP A 88 23.44 7.26 10.27
CA ASP A 88 24.23 7.67 9.10
C ASP A 88 24.16 6.70 7.91
N LYS A 89 23.75 5.43 8.16
CA LYS A 89 23.51 4.43 7.12
C LYS A 89 22.21 4.65 6.33
N HIS A 90 21.25 5.39 6.89
CA HIS A 90 20.00 5.71 6.24
C HIS A 90 20.19 6.96 5.39
N SER A 91 20.39 6.75 4.08
CA SER A 91 20.68 7.80 3.11
C SER A 91 19.79 7.73 1.89
N VAL A 92 19.67 8.86 1.19
CA VAL A 92 19.22 8.90 -0.20
C VAL A 92 20.43 9.08 -1.09
N GLU A 93 20.58 8.21 -2.08
CA GLU A 93 21.76 8.14 -2.96
C GLU A 93 21.33 8.05 -4.43
N PHE A 94 22.06 8.75 -5.30
CA PHE A 94 21.86 8.71 -6.74
C PHE A 94 23.12 9.18 -7.49
N GLU A 95 23.29 8.68 -8.71
CA GLU A 95 24.32 9.16 -9.64
C GLU A 95 23.73 10.26 -10.54
N LEU A 96 24.52 11.28 -10.85
CA LEU A 96 24.20 12.28 -11.86
C LEU A 96 25.47 12.68 -12.62
N ASP A 97 25.48 12.47 -13.94
CA ASP A 97 26.59 12.77 -14.85
C ASP A 97 27.95 12.18 -14.39
N GLY A 98 27.92 10.98 -13.80
CA GLY A 98 29.11 10.25 -13.34
C GLY A 98 29.58 10.60 -11.93
N ASP A 99 28.90 11.54 -11.24
CA ASP A 99 29.16 11.86 -9.84
C ASP A 99 28.08 11.26 -8.93
N ASP A 100 28.50 10.70 -7.79
CA ASP A 100 27.61 10.17 -6.77
C ASP A 100 27.20 11.25 -5.75
N TYR A 101 25.89 11.38 -5.54
CA TYR A 101 25.31 12.30 -4.57
C TYR A 101 24.65 11.55 -3.43
N LYS A 102 24.86 12.05 -2.21
CA LYS A 102 24.35 11.44 -0.98
C LYS A 102 23.75 12.48 -0.04
N TRP A 103 22.52 12.22 0.39
CA TRP A 103 21.87 12.90 1.51
C TRP A 103 21.72 11.93 2.69
N GLN A 104 22.28 12.30 3.85
CA GLN A 104 22.02 11.57 5.11
C GLN A 104 20.72 12.05 5.72
N ILE A 105 19.74 11.15 5.86
CA ILE A 105 18.34 11.51 6.19
C ILE A 105 18.24 12.11 7.61
N ASN A 106 19.07 11.62 8.54
CA ASN A 106 19.11 12.08 9.94
C ASN A 106 19.52 13.56 10.10
N LYS A 107 20.10 14.20 9.07
CA LYS A 107 20.43 15.63 9.12
C LYS A 107 19.21 16.54 9.10
N ASN A 108 18.08 16.07 8.55
CA ASN A 108 16.85 16.86 8.44
C ASN A 108 15.65 16.18 9.10
N ILE A 109 15.70 14.87 9.34
CA ILE A 109 14.65 14.11 10.01
C ILE A 109 15.25 13.44 11.26
N THR A 110 15.09 14.09 12.42
CA THR A 110 15.68 13.63 13.69
C THR A 110 14.84 12.58 14.41
N ASP A 111 13.52 12.62 14.22
CA ASP A 111 12.57 11.80 15.00
C ASP A 111 12.18 10.49 14.30
N GLY A 112 12.95 10.07 13.30
CA GLY A 112 12.65 8.88 12.51
C GLY A 112 11.52 9.06 11.49
N LEU A 113 11.27 8.00 10.73
CA LEU A 113 10.14 7.88 9.82
C LEU A 113 8.95 7.31 10.58
N LYS A 114 7.90 8.11 10.75
CA LYS A 114 6.72 7.76 11.56
C LYS A 114 5.58 7.26 10.68
N ALA A 115 4.82 6.28 11.18
CA ALA A 115 3.58 5.83 10.57
C ALA A 115 2.61 7.02 10.35
N GLY A 116 1.91 7.02 9.21
CA GLY A 116 0.93 8.05 8.89
C GLY A 116 1.51 9.41 8.57
N LYS A 117 2.82 9.51 8.33
CA LYS A 117 3.49 10.76 7.94
C LYS A 117 3.98 10.71 6.51
N LYS A 118 3.88 11.86 5.84
CA LYS A 118 4.41 12.14 4.52
C LYS A 118 5.58 13.12 4.66
N TYR A 119 6.73 12.71 4.14
CA TYR A 119 7.98 13.45 4.15
C TYR A 119 8.20 13.99 2.73
N VAL A 120 8.15 15.31 2.56
CA VAL A 120 8.31 15.96 1.25
C VAL A 120 9.58 16.79 1.28
N TYR A 121 10.57 16.38 0.48
CA TYR A 121 11.89 17.02 0.48
C TYR A 121 12.32 17.39 -0.94
N THR A 122 13.02 18.51 -1.05
CA THR A 122 13.71 18.93 -2.25
C THR A 122 15.20 18.79 -2.03
N ILE A 123 15.87 18.06 -2.90
CA ILE A 123 17.32 17.93 -2.96
C ILE A 123 17.81 18.82 -4.09
N THR A 124 18.59 19.86 -3.76
CA THR A 124 19.25 20.73 -4.73
C THR A 124 20.68 20.28 -4.91
N VAL A 125 21.04 19.86 -6.12
CA VAL A 125 22.41 19.49 -6.50
C VAL A 125 23.25 20.76 -6.65
N THR A 126 24.37 20.81 -5.94
CA THR A 126 25.33 21.92 -5.98
C THR A 126 26.73 21.39 -6.32
N LYS A 127 27.67 22.29 -6.60
CA LYS A 127 29.07 21.92 -6.88
C LYS A 127 29.77 21.21 -5.71
N SER A 128 29.26 21.36 -4.49
CA SER A 128 29.84 20.81 -3.26
C SER A 128 29.06 19.61 -2.70
N GLY A 129 28.01 19.15 -3.39
CA GLY A 129 27.17 18.04 -2.94
C GLY A 129 25.69 18.38 -3.06
N VAL A 130 24.93 18.21 -1.97
CA VAL A 130 23.49 18.46 -1.93
C VAL A 130 23.08 19.39 -0.81
N GLU A 131 22.12 20.27 -1.11
CA GLU A 131 21.36 21.05 -0.14
C GLU A 131 19.94 20.51 -0.06
N VAL A 132 19.42 20.34 1.15
CA VAL A 132 18.12 19.68 1.36
C VAL A 132 17.21 20.50 2.24
N GLU A 133 16.02 20.77 1.73
CA GLU A 133 14.92 21.46 2.42
C GLU A 133 13.64 20.64 2.28
N GLY A 134 12.74 20.74 3.25
CA GLY A 134 11.50 19.98 3.19
C GLY A 134 10.62 20.13 4.41
N GLU A 135 9.52 19.41 4.38
CA GLU A 135 8.50 19.43 5.41
C GLU A 135 7.93 18.03 5.68
N ILE A 136 7.34 17.89 6.87
CA ILE A 136 6.67 16.67 7.30
C ILE A 136 5.20 17.00 7.52
N THR A 137 4.32 16.32 6.79
CA THR A 137 2.88 16.50 6.87
C THR A 137 2.19 15.20 7.27
N PRO A 138 0.96 15.24 7.81
CA PRO A 138 0.13 14.05 7.88
C PRO A 138 -0.02 13.42 6.50
N TRP A 139 0.14 12.10 6.40
CA TRP A 139 -0.31 11.38 5.22
C TRP A 139 -1.81 11.22 5.36
N GLY A 140 -2.55 12.03 4.59
CA GLY A 140 -3.96 12.36 4.79
C GLY A 140 -4.87 11.20 5.24
N GLU A 141 -5.88 11.55 6.04
CA GLU A 141 -6.96 10.63 6.40
C GLU A 141 -7.67 10.16 5.13
N VAL A 142 -7.81 8.84 4.97
CA VAL A 142 -8.77 8.30 4.02
C VAL A 142 -10.07 8.16 4.78
N THR A 143 -10.90 9.21 4.76
CA THR A 143 -12.30 9.08 5.16
C THR A 143 -13.01 8.33 4.04
N GLY A 144 -13.48 7.13 4.35
CA GLY A 144 -14.46 6.48 3.49
C GLY A 144 -15.78 7.22 3.64
N ASP A 145 -15.97 8.33 2.93
CA ASP A 145 -17.28 8.96 2.75
C ASP A 145 -18.08 8.26 1.64
N ALA A 146 -17.67 7.05 1.27
CA ALA A 146 -18.55 6.15 0.57
C ALA A 146 -19.76 5.92 1.49
N GLU A 147 -20.90 6.50 1.12
CA GLU A 147 -22.17 5.84 1.34
C GLU A 147 -22.00 4.43 0.78
N ALA A 148 -21.58 3.49 1.63
CA ALA A 148 -21.87 2.11 1.39
C ALA A 148 -23.39 2.03 1.47
N VAL A 149 -24.05 2.30 0.34
CA VAL A 149 -25.38 1.77 0.11
C VAL A 149 -25.15 0.27 0.09
N ILE A 150 -25.20 -0.33 1.27
CA ILE A 150 -25.36 -1.77 1.41
C ILE A 150 -26.73 -2.03 0.81
N LYS A 151 -26.77 -2.25 -0.50
CA LYS A 151 -27.96 -2.83 -1.12
C LYS A 151 -28.16 -4.15 -0.39
N PRO A 152 -29.37 -4.44 0.11
CA PRO A 152 -29.63 -5.69 0.79
C PRO A 152 -29.11 -6.83 -0.07
N ILE A 153 -28.29 -7.69 0.54
CA ILE A 153 -27.83 -8.92 -0.10
C ILE A 153 -29.06 -9.81 -0.19
N ASP A 154 -29.62 -9.94 -1.39
CA ASP A 154 -30.88 -10.67 -1.59
C ASP A 154 -30.72 -12.17 -1.30
N ASN A 155 -29.51 -12.73 -1.49
CA ASN A 155 -29.22 -14.13 -1.21
C ASN A 155 -27.80 -14.34 -0.63
N LEU A 156 -27.69 -15.15 0.42
CA LEU A 156 -26.44 -15.60 1.04
C LEU A 156 -26.35 -17.11 0.90
N PHE A 157 -25.33 -17.61 0.21
CA PHE A 157 -25.10 -19.05 0.06
C PHE A 157 -23.88 -19.47 0.87
N VAL A 158 -24.08 -20.46 1.74
CA VAL A 158 -23.04 -21.02 2.62
C VAL A 158 -22.80 -22.47 2.20
N TYR A 159 -21.57 -22.77 1.77
CA TYR A 159 -21.16 -24.13 1.40
C TYR A 159 -19.84 -24.48 2.12
N GLY A 160 -19.95 -25.18 3.25
CA GLY A 160 -18.80 -25.46 4.12
C GLY A 160 -18.18 -24.17 4.65
N ASP A 161 -16.87 -24.00 4.48
CA ASP A 161 -16.12 -22.83 4.93
C ASP A 161 -16.09 -21.67 3.91
N VAL A 162 -16.80 -21.84 2.78
CA VAL A 162 -16.86 -20.82 1.71
C VAL A 162 -18.19 -20.09 1.75
N ILE A 163 -18.12 -18.75 1.75
CA ILE A 163 -19.27 -17.86 1.70
C ILE A 163 -19.29 -17.13 0.36
N LEU A 164 -20.41 -17.19 -0.35
CA LEU A 164 -20.66 -16.44 -1.58
C LEU A 164 -21.74 -15.38 -1.34
N ALA A 165 -21.47 -14.14 -1.73
CA ALA A 165 -22.41 -13.01 -1.61
C ALA A 165 -22.46 -12.21 -2.93
N GLY A 166 -23.68 -11.95 -3.45
CA GLY A 166 -23.88 -11.18 -4.68
C GLY A 166 -25.34 -11.10 -5.15
N LYS A 167 -25.59 -10.30 -6.19
CA LYS A 167 -26.91 -10.10 -6.80
C LYS A 167 -27.08 -11.07 -7.98
N LEU A 168 -28.13 -11.90 -7.96
CA LEU A 168 -28.52 -12.75 -9.10
C LEU A 168 -29.71 -12.12 -9.82
N GLU A 169 -29.46 -11.10 -10.64
CA GLU A 169 -30.45 -10.59 -11.60
C GLU A 169 -29.98 -10.93 -13.02
N GLY A 170 -30.83 -11.61 -13.80
CA GLY A 170 -30.52 -12.00 -15.18
C GLY A 170 -29.79 -13.34 -15.36
N ALA A 171 -29.39 -14.01 -14.27
CA ALA A 171 -29.00 -15.41 -14.33
C ALA A 171 -30.26 -16.27 -14.55
N GLY A 172 -30.65 -16.41 -15.82
CA GLY A 172 -31.64 -17.41 -16.19
C GLY A 172 -31.22 -18.75 -15.59
N TYR A 173 -32.14 -19.41 -14.89
CA TYR A 173 -32.02 -20.79 -14.46
C TYR A 173 -31.63 -21.66 -15.66
N ARG A 174 -30.33 -21.83 -15.90
CA ARG A 174 -29.79 -22.87 -16.73
C ARG A 174 -29.23 -23.91 -15.78
N GLN A 175 -29.60 -25.16 -15.99
CA GLN A 175 -29.16 -26.34 -15.23
C GLN A 175 -27.63 -26.58 -15.27
N GLU A 176 -26.85 -25.57 -15.67
CA GLU A 176 -25.43 -25.60 -15.99
C GLU A 176 -24.57 -25.05 -14.82
N PHE A 177 -25.19 -24.48 -13.76
CA PHE A 177 -24.49 -24.05 -12.53
C PHE A 177 -24.00 -25.21 -11.64
N ALA A 178 -24.24 -26.46 -12.04
CA ALA A 178 -23.80 -27.64 -11.29
C ALA A 178 -22.34 -28.06 -11.55
N GLU A 179 -21.63 -27.44 -12.50
CA GLU A 179 -20.29 -27.91 -12.93
C GLU A 179 -19.20 -26.82 -12.81
N ILE A 180 -19.08 -26.15 -11.68
CA ILE A 180 -17.99 -25.17 -11.45
C ILE A 180 -17.06 -25.59 -10.31
N MET A 181 -17.21 -26.82 -9.79
CA MET A 181 -16.38 -27.36 -8.71
C MET A 181 -15.94 -28.78 -9.07
N GLU A 182 -14.70 -28.94 -9.52
CA GLU A 182 -14.10 -30.28 -9.64
C GLU A 182 -13.39 -30.64 -8.34
N LYS A 183 -13.68 -31.86 -7.86
CA LYS A 183 -12.97 -32.44 -6.72
C LYS A 183 -11.70 -33.10 -7.24
N ARG A 184 -10.55 -32.57 -6.82
CA ARG A 184 -9.24 -33.17 -7.09
C ARG A 184 -9.12 -34.53 -6.37
N ALA A 185 -8.23 -35.37 -6.87
CA ALA A 185 -8.02 -36.73 -6.34
C ALA A 185 -7.54 -36.75 -4.87
N ASP A 186 -6.98 -35.63 -4.38
CA ASP A 186 -6.57 -35.43 -2.99
C ASP A 186 -7.70 -34.93 -2.07
N GLY A 187 -8.90 -34.72 -2.62
CA GLY A 187 -10.07 -34.24 -1.90
C GLY A 187 -10.24 -32.73 -1.84
N SER A 188 -9.30 -31.94 -2.37
CA SER A 188 -9.45 -30.49 -2.51
C SER A 188 -10.39 -30.12 -3.66
N LEU A 189 -11.00 -28.93 -3.60
CA LEU A 189 -11.87 -28.41 -4.65
C LEU A 189 -11.11 -27.34 -5.44
N GLU A 190 -11.15 -27.41 -6.77
CA GLU A 190 -10.59 -26.40 -7.66
C GLU A 190 -11.70 -25.70 -8.44
N LEU A 191 -11.66 -24.36 -8.45
CA LEU A 191 -12.57 -23.51 -9.20
C LEU A 191 -11.97 -23.20 -10.57
N LEU A 192 -12.46 -23.84 -11.63
CA LEU A 192 -12.11 -23.46 -13.00
C LEU A 192 -12.94 -22.25 -13.44
N ILE A 193 -12.37 -21.06 -13.30
CA ILE A 193 -12.96 -19.84 -13.87
C ILE A 193 -12.59 -19.79 -15.37
N TYR A 194 -13.53 -20.19 -16.24
CA TYR A 194 -13.42 -19.84 -17.65
C TYR A 194 -13.70 -18.35 -17.79
N ASN A 195 -12.64 -17.60 -18.14
CA ASN A 195 -12.73 -16.18 -18.41
C ASN A 195 -13.54 -15.95 -19.69
N HIS A 196 -14.85 -15.81 -19.55
CA HIS A 196 -15.66 -15.20 -20.59
C HIS A 196 -15.89 -13.74 -20.20
N LYS A 197 -15.33 -12.85 -21.02
CA LYS A 197 -15.42 -11.40 -20.86
C LYS A 197 -16.88 -10.95 -20.67
N GLU A 198 -17.00 -9.95 -19.81
CA GLU A 198 -18.12 -9.00 -19.59
C GLU A 198 -18.95 -9.22 -18.31
N ASN A 199 -18.57 -8.42 -17.30
CA ASN A 199 -19.43 -7.82 -16.26
C ASN A 199 -20.05 -8.70 -15.16
N GLY A 200 -19.25 -9.57 -14.55
CA GLY A 200 -19.58 -10.18 -13.25
C GLY A 200 -18.43 -10.04 -12.27
N GLU A 201 -18.48 -9.07 -11.36
CA GLU A 201 -17.55 -9.01 -10.22
C GLU A 201 -18.06 -9.94 -9.11
N PHE A 202 -17.25 -10.94 -8.76
CA PHE A 202 -17.44 -11.78 -7.58
C PHE A 202 -16.29 -11.55 -6.61
N LEU A 203 -16.61 -11.37 -5.33
CA LEU A 203 -15.63 -11.30 -4.25
C LEU A 203 -15.55 -12.67 -3.56
N PHE A 204 -14.35 -13.24 -3.52
CA PHE A 204 -14.08 -14.49 -2.82
C PHE A 204 -13.45 -14.19 -1.46
N ILE A 205 -13.99 -14.79 -0.40
CA ILE A 205 -13.38 -14.80 0.93
C ILE A 205 -13.30 -16.27 1.35
N SER A 206 -12.09 -16.82 1.47
CA SER A 206 -11.86 -18.10 2.14
C SER A 206 -11.25 -17.83 3.52
N SER A 207 -11.66 -18.59 4.53
CA SER A 207 -10.95 -18.72 5.80
C SER A 207 -9.74 -19.63 5.68
#